data_AF-A0AAP0BAK5-F1
#
_entry.id   AF-A0AAP0BAK5-F1
#
_cell.length_a   1.000
_cell.length_b   1.000
_cell.length_c   1.000
_cell.angle_alpha   90.00
_cell.angle_beta   90.00
_cell.angle_gamma   90.00
#
_symmetry.space_group_name_H-M   'P 1'
#
loop_
_entity.id
_entity.type
_entity.pdbx_description
1 polymer ?
#
loop_
_entity_poly.entity_id
_entity_poly.type
_entity_poly.pdbx_seq_one_letter_code
_entity_poly.pdbx_strand_id
1 'polypeptide(L)'
;MLSTQALLSAIGVGEKSATVIGATFQLPLTHMRNKEFKQWFLRDFTGMLGGILFTFYQGANLDSNAKMWRLVADFMNDLGMLMDLISPLYPSALVPIVCLGSLSRSFTGVASGATRAALTQHFSLENNAADISAKEGSQETVATMIGMALGMVLAHFTGGYPLAVWGSFLLLTFVHMYANYMAVRCLSLTTLNSERGSLLLQNFMKNGQASGCRMGCWAASNTVHCLESALGSSFRRTEDRLVTGDEDFIQSCNLTGIKCVI
;
A
#
# COMPACT_ATOMS: atom_id res chain seq x y z
N MET A 1 -20.87 -9.16 13.11
CA MET A 1 -21.97 -10.14 12.90
C MET A 1 -23.30 -9.63 13.43
N LEU A 2 -23.43 -9.24 14.71
CA LEU A 2 -24.68 -8.66 15.24
C LEU A 2 -25.04 -7.32 14.58
N SER A 3 -24.06 -6.45 14.34
CA SER A 3 -24.25 -5.19 13.59
C SER A 3 -24.65 -5.42 12.14
N THR A 4 -23.97 -6.35 11.46
CA THR A 4 -24.30 -6.77 10.09
C THR A 4 -25.70 -7.37 10.01
N GLN A 5 -26.09 -8.19 10.97
CA GLN A 5 -27.43 -8.75 11.08
C GLN A 5 -28.48 -7.65 11.27
N ALA A 6 -28.23 -6.67 12.15
CA ALA A 6 -29.11 -5.54 12.34
C ALA A 6 -29.27 -4.70 11.07
N LEU A 7 -28.18 -4.49 10.32
CA LEU A 7 -28.20 -3.78 9.05
C LEU A 7 -28.99 -4.54 7.98
N LEU A 8 -28.80 -5.85 7.85
CA LEU A 8 -29.53 -6.70 6.91
C LEU A 8 -31.03 -6.75 7.24
N SER A 9 -31.37 -6.86 8.53
CA SER A 9 -32.75 -6.74 9.00
C SER A 9 -33.35 -5.37 8.67
N ALA A 10 -32.59 -4.28 8.82
CA ALA A 10 -33.04 -2.92 8.52
C ALA A 10 -33.26 -2.65 7.02
N ILE A 11 -32.50 -3.32 6.14
CA ILE A 11 -32.63 -3.23 4.67
C ILE A 11 -33.77 -4.12 4.15
N GLY A 12 -34.50 -4.82 5.03
CA GLY A 12 -35.66 -5.65 4.66
C GLY A 12 -35.31 -7.06 4.20
N VAL A 13 -34.06 -7.49 4.41
CA VAL A 13 -33.62 -8.87 4.16
C VAL A 13 -34.17 -9.77 5.28
N GLY A 14 -35.47 -10.05 5.22
CA GLY A 14 -36.20 -10.80 6.25
C GLY A 14 -37.73 -10.76 6.15
N GLU A 15 -38.31 -9.88 5.34
CA GLU A 15 -39.77 -9.82 5.15
C GLU A 15 -40.24 -10.69 3.97
N LYS A 16 -41.32 -11.46 4.17
CA LYS A 16 -41.82 -12.48 3.22
C LYS A 16 -42.27 -11.92 1.86
N SER A 17 -42.25 -10.61 1.62
CA SER A 17 -42.81 -9.98 0.42
C SER A 17 -42.00 -8.83 -0.17
N ALA A 18 -40.76 -8.58 0.26
CA ALA A 18 -39.91 -7.56 -0.36
C ALA A 18 -38.91 -8.21 -1.33
N THR A 19 -39.28 -8.24 -2.61
CA THR A 19 -38.39 -8.64 -3.70
C THR A 19 -37.88 -7.37 -4.38
N VAL A 20 -36.64 -6.97 -4.09
CA VAL A 20 -35.83 -6.15 -5.00
C VAL A 20 -34.37 -6.62 -4.87
N ILE A 21 -33.98 -7.53 -5.77
CA ILE A 21 -32.59 -7.81 -6.23
C ILE A 21 -31.69 -8.55 -5.20
N GLY A 22 -31.44 -9.86 -5.28
CA GLY A 22 -30.73 -10.50 -6.40
C GLY A 22 -29.18 -10.41 -6.36
N ALA A 23 -28.55 -9.71 -5.41
CA ALA A 23 -27.09 -9.51 -5.40
C ALA A 23 -26.48 -9.83 -4.02
N THR A 24 -26.17 -11.08 -3.66
CA THR A 24 -25.02 -11.83 -4.19
C THR A 24 -25.19 -13.30 -3.81
N PHE A 25 -26.07 -14.01 -4.53
CA PHE A 25 -26.55 -15.39 -4.32
C PHE A 25 -27.74 -15.54 -3.36
N GLN A 26 -28.91 -15.78 -3.94
CA GLN A 26 -30.14 -16.14 -3.25
C GLN A 26 -30.55 -17.56 -3.64
N LEU A 27 -30.48 -18.46 -2.67
CA LEU A 27 -31.20 -19.73 -2.62
C LEU A 27 -32.27 -19.61 -1.48
N PRO A 28 -33.30 -20.47 -1.42
CA PRO A 28 -34.46 -20.27 -0.55
C PRO A 28 -34.15 -20.39 0.95
N LEU A 29 -34.80 -19.53 1.74
CA LEU A 29 -34.41 -19.09 3.09
C LEU A 29 -34.74 -20.05 4.26
N THR A 30 -34.81 -21.37 4.08
CA THR A 30 -35.08 -22.29 5.20
C THR A 30 -34.13 -23.48 5.31
N HIS A 31 -33.19 -23.68 4.37
CA HIS A 31 -32.18 -24.75 4.44
C HIS A 31 -30.72 -24.27 4.31
N MET A 32 -30.50 -22.96 4.23
CA MET A 32 -29.22 -22.35 3.81
C MET A 32 -28.28 -21.84 4.91
N ARG A 33 -28.66 -21.93 6.19
CA ARG A 33 -27.89 -21.29 7.27
C ARG A 33 -26.45 -21.82 7.45
N ASN A 34 -26.17 -23.06 7.05
CA ASN A 34 -24.90 -23.72 7.38
C ASN A 34 -23.83 -23.64 6.29
N LYS A 35 -24.18 -23.56 5.00
CA LYS A 35 -23.19 -23.55 3.92
C LYS A 35 -22.66 -22.15 3.64
N GLU A 36 -23.55 -21.16 3.59
CA GLU A 36 -23.15 -19.77 3.38
C GLU A 36 -22.40 -19.23 4.59
N PHE A 37 -22.84 -19.53 5.81
CA PHE A 37 -22.10 -19.18 7.02
C PHE A 37 -20.68 -19.76 7.00
N LYS A 38 -20.52 -21.03 6.63
CA LYS A 38 -19.20 -21.66 6.50
C LYS A 38 -18.32 -20.96 5.47
N GLN A 39 -18.87 -20.57 4.32
CA GLN A 39 -18.13 -19.87 3.27
C GLN A 39 -17.63 -18.50 3.76
N TRP A 40 -18.52 -17.67 4.31
CA TRP A 40 -18.17 -16.33 4.79
C TRP A 40 -17.21 -16.40 5.98
N PHE A 41 -17.46 -17.30 6.92
CA PHE A 41 -16.56 -17.53 8.05
C PHE A 41 -15.17 -17.99 7.60
N LEU A 42 -15.08 -19.00 6.73
CA LEU A 42 -13.79 -19.54 6.29
C LEU A 42 -12.99 -18.51 5.51
N ARG A 43 -13.66 -17.74 4.64
CA ARG A 43 -13.03 -16.66 3.89
C ARG A 43 -12.43 -15.59 4.80
N ASP A 44 -13.19 -15.12 5.78
CA ASP A 44 -12.74 -14.06 6.69
C ASP A 44 -11.66 -14.57 7.65
N PHE A 45 -11.84 -15.79 8.17
CA PHE A 45 -10.85 -16.46 9.02
C PHE A 45 -9.52 -16.68 8.30
N THR A 46 -9.55 -17.24 7.08
CA THR A 46 -8.34 -17.47 6.28
C THR A 46 -7.64 -16.15 5.94
N GLY A 47 -8.38 -15.10 5.59
CA GLY A 47 -7.82 -13.76 5.36
C GLY A 47 -7.09 -13.25 6.60
N MET A 48 -7.78 -13.15 7.73
CA MET A 48 -7.21 -12.62 8.98
C MET A 48 -6.00 -13.44 9.47
N LEU A 49 -6.11 -14.77 9.47
CA LEU A 49 -5.01 -15.65 9.87
C LEU A 49 -3.80 -15.47 8.94
N GLY A 50 -4.05 -15.36 7.63
CA GLY A 50 -3.01 -15.12 6.64
C GLY A 50 -2.26 -13.81 6.84
N GLY A 51 -2.98 -12.71 7.10
CA GLY A 51 -2.37 -11.41 7.40
C GLY A 51 -1.49 -11.46 8.67
N ILE A 52 -1.94 -12.15 9.72
CA ILE A 52 -1.16 -12.33 10.96
C ILE A 52 0.12 -13.12 10.67
N LEU A 53 0.02 -14.26 9.99
CA LEU A 53 1.17 -15.10 9.64
C LEU A 53 2.16 -14.35 8.75
N PHE A 54 1.66 -13.61 7.76
CA PHE A 54 2.50 -12.79 6.89
C PHE A 54 3.23 -11.70 7.66
N THR A 55 2.55 -10.98 8.56
CA THR A 55 3.17 -9.97 9.41
C THR A 55 4.26 -10.58 10.29
N PHE A 56 3.99 -11.74 10.88
CA PHE A 56 4.95 -12.46 11.72
C PHE A 56 6.21 -12.87 10.95
N TYR A 57 6.07 -13.34 9.71
CA TYR A 57 7.19 -13.80 8.90
C TYR A 57 7.97 -12.65 8.24
N GLN A 58 7.27 -11.65 7.72
CA GLN A 58 7.83 -10.66 6.80
C GLN A 58 7.90 -9.24 7.37
N GLY A 59 7.30 -8.98 8.54
CA GLY A 59 7.15 -7.63 9.11
C GLY A 59 8.44 -6.82 9.15
N ALA A 60 9.56 -7.43 9.56
CA ALA A 60 10.86 -6.76 9.66
C ALA A 60 11.43 -6.27 8.31
N ASN A 61 10.96 -6.84 7.19
CA ASN A 61 11.44 -6.51 5.84
C ASN A 61 10.53 -5.52 5.10
N LEU A 62 9.36 -5.19 5.65
CA LEU A 62 8.39 -4.31 4.99
C LEU A 62 8.94 -2.87 4.89
N ASP A 63 9.58 -2.37 5.95
CA ASP A 63 10.16 -1.03 5.99
C ASP A 63 11.42 -0.90 5.14
N SER A 64 12.29 -1.93 5.14
CA SER A 64 13.58 -1.90 4.45
C SER A 64 13.45 -1.85 2.92
N ASN A 65 12.35 -2.39 2.37
CA ASN A 65 12.09 -2.48 0.94
C ASN A 65 10.73 -1.90 0.56
N ALA A 66 10.34 -0.76 1.17
CA ALA A 66 9.00 -0.21 1.05
C ALA A 66 8.52 0.01 -0.40
N LYS A 67 9.42 0.34 -1.33
CA LYS A 67 9.11 0.47 -2.76
C LYS A 67 8.64 -0.84 -3.40
N MET A 68 9.38 -1.92 -3.15
CA MET A 68 9.06 -3.24 -3.68
C MET A 68 7.75 -3.73 -3.08
N TRP A 69 7.60 -3.62 -1.76
CA TRP A 69 6.40 -4.06 -1.05
C TRP A 69 5.16 -3.27 -1.44
N ARG A 70 5.29 -2.00 -1.82
CA ARG A 70 4.17 -1.23 -2.40
C ARG A 70 3.65 -1.89 -3.68
N LEU A 71 4.54 -2.15 -4.66
CA LEU A 71 4.15 -2.79 -5.92
C LEU A 71 3.62 -4.21 -5.71
N VAL A 72 4.19 -4.97 -4.78
CA VAL A 72 3.70 -6.31 -4.44
C VAL A 72 2.32 -6.23 -3.79
N ALA A 73 2.05 -5.23 -2.94
CA ALA A 73 0.73 -5.01 -2.34
C ALA A 73 -0.31 -4.70 -3.43
N ASP A 74 -0.01 -3.76 -4.33
CA ASP A 74 -0.91 -3.40 -5.44
C ASP A 74 -1.20 -4.63 -6.33
N PHE A 75 -0.18 -5.44 -6.63
CA PHE A 75 -0.35 -6.67 -7.41
C PHE A 75 -1.23 -7.70 -6.69
N MET A 76 -1.04 -7.89 -5.39
CA MET A 76 -1.87 -8.80 -4.60
C MET A 76 -3.31 -8.28 -4.46
N ASN A 77 -3.53 -6.97 -4.47
CA ASN A 77 -4.87 -6.39 -4.50
C ASN A 77 -5.60 -6.76 -5.80
N ASP A 78 -4.92 -6.56 -6.93
CA ASP A 78 -5.42 -6.91 -8.26
C ASP A 78 -5.70 -8.41 -8.38
N LEU A 79 -4.82 -9.26 -7.82
CA LEU A 79 -5.05 -10.70 -7.74
C LEU A 79 -6.31 -11.03 -6.93
N GLY A 80 -6.55 -10.32 -5.82
CA GLY A 80 -7.78 -10.46 -5.03
C GLY A 80 -9.03 -10.10 -5.83
N MET A 81 -9.00 -8.99 -6.57
CA MET A 81 -10.09 -8.60 -7.47
C MET A 81 -10.29 -9.58 -8.62
N LEU A 82 -9.20 -10.14 -9.18
CA LEU A 82 -9.25 -11.17 -10.20
C LEU A 82 -9.93 -12.45 -9.67
N MET A 83 -9.63 -12.87 -8.44
CA MET A 83 -10.29 -14.02 -7.82
C MET A 83 -11.81 -13.81 -7.68
N ASP A 84 -12.24 -12.59 -7.32
CA ASP A 84 -13.66 -12.27 -7.27
C ASP A 84 -14.31 -12.37 -8.66
N LEU A 85 -13.63 -11.91 -9.71
CA LEU A 85 -14.11 -11.97 -11.10
C LEU A 85 -14.16 -13.41 -11.65
N ILE A 86 -13.23 -14.27 -11.22
CA ILE A 86 -13.18 -15.70 -11.59
C ILE A 86 -14.21 -16.52 -10.80
N SER A 87 -14.54 -16.13 -9.57
CA SER A 87 -15.38 -16.91 -8.66
C SER A 87 -16.72 -17.40 -9.24
N PRO A 88 -17.47 -16.62 -10.06
CA PRO A 88 -18.74 -17.07 -10.62
C PRO A 88 -18.57 -18.10 -11.74
N LEU A 89 -17.38 -18.18 -12.37
CA LEU A 89 -17.08 -19.13 -13.44
C LEU A 89 -16.87 -20.56 -12.92
N TYR A 90 -16.52 -20.71 -11.63
CA TYR A 90 -16.24 -21.99 -11.00
C TYR A 90 -17.03 -22.21 -9.71
N PRO A 91 -18.36 -22.44 -9.78
CA PRO A 91 -19.20 -22.63 -8.59
C PRO A 91 -18.75 -23.79 -7.68
N SER A 92 -18.14 -24.84 -8.25
CA SER A 92 -17.60 -25.99 -7.51
C SER A 92 -16.35 -25.67 -6.69
N ALA A 93 -15.57 -24.66 -7.11
CA ALA A 93 -14.34 -24.21 -6.46
C ALA A 93 -14.51 -22.82 -5.82
N LEU A 94 -15.74 -22.37 -5.62
CA LEU A 94 -16.04 -21.01 -5.15
C LEU A 94 -15.37 -20.72 -3.80
N VAL A 95 -15.52 -21.61 -2.81
CA VAL A 95 -14.96 -21.44 -1.47
C VAL A 95 -13.43 -21.24 -1.50
N PRO A 96 -12.63 -22.13 -2.10
CA PRO A 96 -11.18 -21.92 -2.16
C PRO A 96 -10.79 -20.65 -2.94
N ILE A 97 -11.49 -20.30 -4.03
CA ILE A 97 -11.22 -19.08 -4.81
C ILE A 97 -11.44 -17.82 -3.97
N VAL A 98 -12.58 -17.71 -3.28
CA VAL A 98 -12.85 -16.52 -2.45
C VAL A 98 -11.94 -16.46 -1.22
N CYS A 99 -11.53 -17.60 -0.66
CA CYS A 99 -10.52 -17.65 0.40
C CYS A 99 -9.16 -17.15 -0.08
N LEU A 100 -8.73 -17.54 -1.28
CA LEU A 100 -7.50 -17.02 -1.90
C LEU A 100 -7.59 -15.51 -2.15
N GLY A 101 -8.73 -15.03 -2.66
CA GLY A 101 -8.96 -13.59 -2.82
C GLY A 101 -8.88 -12.81 -1.50
N SER A 102 -9.49 -13.34 -0.45
CA SER A 102 -9.42 -12.77 0.91
C SER A 102 -8.01 -12.77 1.49
N LEU A 103 -7.26 -13.86 1.29
CA LEU A 103 -5.86 -13.95 1.69
C LEU A 103 -5.02 -12.89 0.98
N SER A 104 -5.20 -12.73 -0.33
CA SER A 104 -4.52 -11.73 -1.15
C SER A 104 -4.78 -10.30 -0.68
N ARG A 105 -6.03 -9.98 -0.33
CA ARG A 105 -6.40 -8.66 0.23
C ARG A 105 -5.87 -8.44 1.64
N SER A 106 -5.85 -9.48 2.48
CA SER A 106 -5.27 -9.36 3.82
C SER A 106 -3.78 -9.07 3.74
N PHE A 107 -3.06 -9.79 2.88
CA PHE A 107 -1.67 -9.49 2.57
C PHE A 107 -1.49 -8.05 2.10
N THR A 108 -2.32 -7.61 1.16
CA THR A 108 -2.31 -6.23 0.63
C THR A 108 -2.47 -5.21 1.76
N GLY A 109 -3.44 -5.42 2.65
CA GLY A 109 -3.69 -4.52 3.77
C GLY A 109 -2.48 -4.38 4.69
N VAL A 110 -1.80 -5.48 5.01
CA VAL A 110 -0.59 -5.46 5.83
C VAL A 110 0.56 -4.73 5.11
N ALA A 111 0.88 -5.14 3.88
CA ALA A 111 2.01 -4.58 3.13
C ALA A 111 1.78 -3.08 2.77
N SER A 112 0.58 -2.73 2.31
CA SER A 112 0.21 -1.34 2.02
C SER A 112 0.23 -0.49 3.30
N GLY A 113 -0.33 -0.99 4.41
CA GLY A 113 -0.33 -0.30 5.69
C GLY A 113 1.08 -0.02 6.23
N ALA A 114 1.96 -1.02 6.21
CA ALA A 114 3.34 -0.87 6.65
C ALA A 114 4.12 0.11 5.76
N THR A 115 4.04 -0.06 4.44
CA THR A 115 4.75 0.84 3.50
C THR A 115 4.23 2.26 3.57
N ARG A 116 2.91 2.46 3.71
CA ARG A 116 2.30 3.78 3.95
C ARG A 116 2.83 4.40 5.23
N ALA A 117 2.90 3.65 6.34
CA ALA A 117 3.47 4.15 7.58
C ALA A 117 4.93 4.60 7.41
N ALA A 118 5.77 3.78 6.76
CA ALA A 118 7.16 4.14 6.47
C ALA A 118 7.29 5.42 5.62
N LEU A 119 6.39 5.61 4.65
CA LEU A 119 6.37 6.80 3.79
C LEU A 119 5.89 8.05 4.54
N THR A 120 4.85 7.91 5.35
CA THR A 120 4.38 9.00 6.22
C THR A 120 5.49 9.46 7.14
N GLN A 121 6.28 8.54 7.70
CA GLN A 121 7.47 8.88 8.49
C GLN A 121 8.55 9.54 7.63
N HIS A 122 8.82 9.01 6.44
CA HIS A 122 9.80 9.57 5.51
C HIS A 122 9.50 11.03 5.11
N PHE A 123 8.22 11.38 4.92
CA PHE A 123 7.80 12.74 4.57
C PHE A 123 7.54 13.64 5.78
N SER A 124 7.63 13.11 7.01
CA SER A 124 7.46 13.90 8.23
C SER A 124 8.73 14.69 8.53
N LEU A 125 8.63 16.03 8.50
CA LEU A 125 9.76 16.94 8.76
C LEU A 125 9.76 17.46 10.20
N GLU A 126 8.59 17.67 10.81
CA GLU A 126 8.45 18.35 12.12
C GLU A 126 7.54 17.56 13.08
N ASN A 127 7.73 16.24 13.17
CA ASN A 127 6.82 15.34 13.91
C ASN A 127 5.35 15.47 13.48
N ASN A 128 5.13 15.83 12.20
CA ASN A 128 3.82 16.07 11.61
C ASN A 128 3.24 14.85 10.88
N ALA A 129 3.72 13.63 11.20
CA ALA A 129 3.27 12.38 10.62
C ALA A 129 1.74 12.17 10.71
N ALA A 130 1.11 12.61 11.80
CA ALA A 130 -0.35 12.53 11.97
C ALA A 130 -1.11 13.42 10.98
N ASP A 131 -0.64 14.65 10.73
CA ASP A 131 -1.23 15.58 9.76
C ASP A 131 -1.07 15.05 8.32
N ILE A 132 0.10 14.52 7.99
CA ILE A 132 0.37 13.88 6.70
C ILE A 132 -0.57 12.68 6.49
N SER A 133 -0.70 11.82 7.50
CA SER A 133 -1.60 10.66 7.46
C SER A 133 -3.07 11.07 7.28
N ALA A 134 -3.53 12.12 7.98
CA ALA A 134 -4.89 12.62 7.86
C ALA A 134 -5.18 13.22 6.45
N LYS A 135 -4.23 13.95 5.88
CA LYS A 135 -4.33 14.51 4.52
C LYS A 135 -4.31 13.42 3.45
N GLU A 136 -3.42 12.44 3.57
CA GLU A 136 -3.37 11.28 2.66
C GLU A 136 -4.65 10.47 2.70
N GLY A 137 -5.17 10.16 3.90
CA GLY A 137 -6.46 9.46 4.04
C GLY A 137 -7.64 10.25 3.46
N SER A 138 -7.60 11.59 3.53
CA SER A 138 -8.60 12.44 2.86
C SER A 138 -8.51 12.36 1.34
N GLN A 139 -7.29 12.35 0.78
CA GLN A 139 -7.06 12.18 -0.65
C GLN A 139 -7.52 10.80 -1.14
N GLU A 140 -7.21 9.74 -0.39
CA GLU A 140 -7.68 8.38 -0.66
C GLU A 140 -9.21 8.30 -0.67
N THR A 141 -9.88 8.97 0.29
CA THR A 141 -11.34 9.01 0.36
C THR A 141 -11.94 9.67 -0.88
N VAL A 142 -11.43 10.85 -1.27
CA VAL A 142 -11.91 11.54 -2.47
C VAL A 142 -11.67 10.71 -3.73
N ALA A 143 -10.48 10.12 -3.87
CA ALA A 143 -10.15 9.24 -4.98
C ALA A 143 -11.10 8.02 -5.03
N THR A 144 -11.43 7.43 -3.87
CA THR A 144 -12.38 6.33 -3.76
C THR A 144 -13.79 6.75 -4.17
N MET A 145 -14.24 7.94 -3.75
CA MET A 145 -15.56 8.46 -4.16
C MET A 145 -15.66 8.65 -5.67
N ILE A 146 -14.64 9.24 -6.29
CA ILE A 146 -14.58 9.42 -7.74
C ILE A 146 -14.53 8.04 -8.42
N GLY A 147 -13.70 7.13 -7.93
CA GLY A 147 -13.58 5.77 -8.45
C GLY A 147 -14.88 4.99 -8.38
N MET A 148 -15.65 5.10 -7.29
CA MET A 148 -16.97 4.48 -7.17
C MET A 148 -17.96 5.06 -8.18
N ALA A 149 -18.00 6.39 -8.35
CA ALA A 149 -18.89 7.03 -9.31
C ALA A 149 -18.57 6.58 -10.76
N LEU A 150 -17.29 6.62 -11.14
CA LEU A 150 -16.83 6.16 -12.46
C LEU A 150 -17.06 4.64 -12.63
N GLY A 151 -16.83 3.86 -11.59
CA GLY A 151 -17.05 2.41 -11.58
C GLY A 151 -18.51 2.03 -11.80
N MET A 152 -19.46 2.77 -11.19
CA MET A 152 -20.89 2.56 -11.43
C MET A 152 -21.28 2.87 -12.88
N VAL A 153 -20.77 3.96 -13.45
CA VAL A 153 -21.00 4.33 -14.85
C VAL A 153 -20.44 3.25 -15.79
N LEU A 154 -19.21 2.79 -15.54
CA LEU A 154 -18.59 1.72 -16.31
C LEU A 154 -19.37 0.40 -16.19
N ALA A 155 -19.80 0.03 -14.98
CA ALA A 155 -20.62 -1.16 -14.74
C ALA A 155 -21.96 -1.10 -15.50
N HIS A 156 -22.59 0.07 -15.59
CA HIS A 156 -23.80 0.26 -16.38
C HIS A 156 -23.58 -0.02 -17.87
N PHE A 157 -22.50 0.50 -18.46
CA PHE A 157 -22.19 0.30 -19.88
C PHE A 157 -21.71 -1.12 -20.22
N THR A 158 -20.97 -1.75 -19.31
CA THR A 158 -20.44 -3.11 -19.49
C THR A 158 -21.45 -4.20 -19.12
N GLY A 159 -22.58 -3.82 -18.50
CA GLY A 159 -23.63 -4.74 -18.07
C GLY A 159 -24.16 -5.59 -19.22
N GLY A 160 -24.06 -6.92 -19.09
CA GLY A 160 -24.50 -7.88 -20.10
C GLY A 160 -23.44 -8.25 -21.16
N TYR A 161 -22.25 -7.65 -21.13
CA TYR A 161 -21.15 -7.94 -22.06
C TYR A 161 -19.91 -8.46 -21.32
N PRO A 162 -19.77 -9.80 -21.11
CA PRO A 162 -18.67 -10.37 -20.35
C PRO A 162 -17.28 -9.98 -20.88
N LEU A 163 -17.09 -9.93 -22.20
CA LEU A 163 -15.83 -9.51 -22.82
C LEU A 163 -15.49 -8.05 -22.49
N ALA A 164 -16.49 -7.16 -22.40
CA ALA A 164 -16.28 -5.77 -22.03
C ALA A 164 -15.88 -5.64 -20.55
N VAL A 165 -16.45 -6.46 -19.66
CA VAL A 165 -16.06 -6.52 -18.25
C VAL A 165 -14.61 -6.98 -18.11
N TRP A 166 -14.24 -8.10 -18.73
CA TRP A 166 -12.88 -8.63 -18.70
C TRP A 166 -11.87 -7.66 -19.35
N GLY A 167 -12.21 -7.09 -20.51
CA GLY A 167 -11.37 -6.11 -21.19
C GLY A 167 -11.16 -4.84 -20.35
N SER A 168 -12.22 -4.34 -19.72
CA SER A 168 -12.14 -3.18 -18.82
C SER A 168 -11.30 -3.49 -17.59
N PHE A 169 -11.51 -4.65 -16.95
CA PHE A 169 -10.73 -5.09 -15.80
C PHE A 169 -9.23 -5.17 -16.14
N LEU A 170 -8.87 -5.88 -17.21
CA LEU A 170 -7.46 -6.01 -17.63
C LEU A 170 -6.82 -4.67 -17.99
N LEU A 171 -7.55 -3.79 -18.69
CA LEU A 171 -7.07 -2.45 -19.02
C LEU A 171 -6.84 -1.61 -17.76
N LEU A 172 -7.81 -1.57 -16.84
CA LEU A 172 -7.71 -0.80 -15.60
C LEU A 172 -6.59 -1.35 -14.71
N THR A 173 -6.46 -2.68 -14.57
CA THR A 173 -5.37 -3.33 -13.83
C THR A 173 -4.01 -2.99 -14.45
N PHE A 174 -3.88 -3.02 -15.78
CA PHE A 174 -2.63 -2.62 -16.45
C PHE A 174 -2.28 -1.16 -16.17
N VAL A 175 -3.24 -0.24 -16.34
CA VAL A 175 -3.06 1.19 -16.07
C VAL A 175 -2.72 1.42 -14.59
N HIS A 176 -3.41 0.75 -13.68
CA HIS A 176 -3.16 0.82 -12.24
C HIS A 176 -1.72 0.39 -11.91
N MET A 177 -1.30 -0.78 -12.39
CA MET A 177 0.04 -1.30 -12.13
C MET A 177 1.14 -0.42 -12.75
N TYR A 178 0.91 0.09 -13.97
CA TYR A 178 1.83 0.99 -14.64
C TYR A 178 1.96 2.33 -13.89
N ALA A 179 0.85 2.92 -13.46
CA ALA A 179 0.85 4.17 -12.70
C ALA A 179 1.58 4.00 -11.36
N ASN A 180 1.32 2.92 -10.63
CA ASN A 180 2.02 2.62 -9.37
C ASN A 180 3.51 2.36 -9.59
N TYR A 181 3.88 1.64 -10.67
CA TYR A 181 5.28 1.48 -11.05
C TYR A 181 5.95 2.84 -11.28
N MET A 182 5.33 3.73 -12.05
CA MET A 182 5.88 5.07 -12.30
C MET A 182 5.96 5.91 -11.02
N ALA A 183 4.97 5.83 -10.13
CA ALA A 183 4.99 6.52 -8.84
C ALA A 183 6.17 6.05 -7.96
N VAL A 184 6.37 4.73 -7.86
CA VAL A 184 7.47 4.13 -7.08
C VAL A 184 8.85 4.45 -7.68
N ARG A 185 8.93 4.58 -9.01
CA ARG A 185 10.14 5.02 -9.72
C ARG A 185 10.51 6.48 -9.41
N CYS A 186 9.52 7.36 -9.27
CA CYS A 186 9.73 8.77 -8.95
C CYS A 186 10.04 9.02 -7.47
N LEU A 187 9.52 8.16 -6.58
CA LEU A 187 9.78 8.25 -5.15
C LEU A 187 11.27 8.12 -4.85
N SER A 188 11.87 9.02 -4.05
CA SER A 188 13.27 8.90 -3.62
C SER A 188 13.36 8.76 -2.11
N LEU A 189 13.36 7.51 -1.62
CA LEU A 189 13.52 7.23 -0.20
C LEU A 189 14.96 7.55 0.26
N THR A 190 15.08 8.26 1.37
CA THR A 190 16.35 8.55 2.05
C THR A 190 16.84 7.40 2.91
N THR A 191 16.01 6.37 3.13
CA THR A 191 16.36 5.18 3.90
C THR A 191 17.34 4.29 3.12
N LEU A 192 18.37 3.80 3.82
CA LEU A 192 19.36 2.87 3.27
C LEU A 192 18.73 1.48 3.14
N ASN A 193 18.55 1.00 1.91
CA ASN A 193 18.27 -0.43 1.68
C ASN A 193 19.48 -1.27 2.15
N SER A 194 19.27 -2.51 2.62
CA SER A 194 20.32 -3.43 3.08
C SER A 194 21.48 -3.58 2.08
N GLU A 195 21.20 -3.56 0.78
CA GLU A 195 22.22 -3.56 -0.29
C GLU A 195 23.03 -2.25 -0.35
N ARG A 196 22.38 -1.09 -0.15
CA ARG A 196 23.08 0.20 -0.08
C ARG A 196 23.88 0.33 1.21
N GLY A 197 23.36 -0.21 2.32
CA GLY A 197 24.03 -0.30 3.61
C GLY A 197 25.25 -1.21 3.57
N SER A 198 25.16 -2.37 2.92
CA SER A 198 26.29 -3.30 2.78
C SER A 198 27.40 -2.72 1.89
N LEU A 199 27.05 -2.01 0.82
CA LEU A 199 28.02 -1.28 -0.03
C LEU A 199 28.71 -0.14 0.73
N LEU A 200 27.96 0.63 1.52
CA LEU A 200 28.52 1.68 2.38
C LEU A 200 29.45 1.09 3.46
N LEU A 201 29.04 -0.02 4.08
CA LEU A 201 29.85 -0.71 5.10
C LEU A 201 31.12 -1.31 4.49
N GLN A 202 31.04 -1.90 3.29
CA GLN A 202 32.22 -2.42 2.59
C GLN A 202 33.18 -1.29 2.18
N ASN A 203 32.66 -0.15 1.75
CA ASN A 203 33.48 1.04 1.46
C ASN A 203 34.12 1.61 2.73
N PHE A 204 33.39 1.64 3.84
CA PHE A 204 33.91 2.06 5.14
C PHE A 204 35.03 1.12 5.64
N MET A 205 34.81 -0.19 5.56
CA MET A 205 35.77 -1.23 5.97
C MET A 205 37.03 -1.24 5.06
N LYS A 206 36.90 -0.95 3.77
CA LYS A 206 38.03 -0.93 2.82
C LYS A 206 38.84 0.36 2.88
N ASN A 207 38.18 1.51 3.01
CA ASN A 207 38.84 2.81 2.81
C ASN A 207 39.08 3.55 4.14
N GLY A 208 38.56 3.08 5.27
CA GLY A 208 38.69 3.74 6.59
C GLY A 208 38.08 5.15 6.65
N GLN A 209 37.44 5.59 5.56
CA GLN A 209 36.85 6.90 5.40
C GLN A 209 35.43 6.68 4.89
N ALA A 210 34.46 7.08 5.71
CA ALA A 210 33.16 7.46 5.19
C ALA A 210 33.40 8.66 4.26
N SER A 211 33.47 8.42 2.96
CA SER A 211 33.63 9.46 1.94
C SER A 211 32.41 10.37 1.98
N GLY A 212 32.50 11.40 2.83
CA GLY A 212 31.44 12.37 3.08
C GLY A 212 31.56 13.21 4.35
N CYS A 213 32.57 13.07 5.22
CA CYS A 213 32.69 13.91 6.42
C CYS A 213 34.13 14.39 6.65
N ARG A 214 34.38 15.70 6.52
CA ARG A 214 35.65 16.33 6.92
C ARG A 214 35.83 16.12 8.44
N MET A 215 36.81 15.30 8.78
CA MET A 215 37.31 15.06 10.13
C MET A 215 37.70 16.38 10.81
N GLY A 216 37.07 16.68 11.95
CA GLY A 216 37.43 17.86 12.74
C GLY A 216 36.69 17.97 14.07
N CYS A 217 36.46 16.86 14.78
CA CYS A 217 36.24 16.81 16.24
C CYS A 217 35.87 15.37 16.64
N TRP A 218 36.89 14.52 16.83
CA TRP A 218 36.70 13.20 17.42
C TRP A 218 37.58 13.09 18.66
N ALA A 219 37.08 13.63 19.77
CA ALA A 219 37.59 13.32 21.09
C ALA A 219 36.41 12.99 22.00
N ALA A 220 36.36 11.71 22.37
CA ALA A 220 35.63 11.10 23.47
C ALA A 220 34.08 11.00 23.40
N SER A 221 33.63 9.74 23.54
CA SER A 221 32.35 9.26 24.08
C SER A 221 31.21 8.92 23.08
N ASN A 222 30.82 7.63 23.12
CA ASN A 222 29.61 6.97 22.60
C ASN A 222 29.22 7.17 21.12
N THR A 223 29.78 6.29 20.28
CA THR A 223 29.74 6.27 18.80
C THR A 223 28.36 6.10 18.15
N VAL A 224 27.34 5.61 18.85
CA VAL A 224 26.02 5.32 18.22
C VAL A 224 25.07 6.52 18.30
N HIS A 225 25.06 7.23 19.43
CA HIS A 225 24.14 8.36 19.63
C HIS A 225 24.57 9.64 18.87
N CYS A 226 25.86 9.76 18.53
CA CYS A 226 26.42 10.84 17.72
C CYS A 226 26.16 10.69 16.22
N LEU A 227 25.91 9.47 15.71
CA LEU A 227 25.72 9.25 14.27
C LEU A 227 24.34 9.77 13.79
N GLU A 228 23.29 9.55 14.59
CA GLU A 228 21.94 10.07 14.31
C GLU A 228 21.87 11.60 14.42
N SER A 229 22.55 12.18 15.41
CA SER A 229 22.57 13.63 15.61
C SER A 229 23.47 14.37 14.61
N ALA A 230 24.52 13.72 14.07
CA ALA A 230 25.35 14.26 12.98
C ALA A 230 24.64 14.24 11.62
N LEU A 231 23.85 13.20 11.31
CA LEU A 231 23.06 13.15 10.08
C LEU A 231 21.92 14.20 10.09
N GLY A 232 21.26 14.37 11.23
CA GLY A 232 20.19 15.36 11.39
C GLY A 232 20.65 16.83 11.40
N SER A 233 21.90 17.11 11.76
CA SER A 233 22.47 18.47 11.77
C SER A 233 23.15 18.86 10.46
N SER A 234 23.72 17.90 9.73
CA SER A 234 24.27 18.13 8.39
C SER A 234 23.16 18.45 7.37
N PHE A 235 22.00 17.79 7.48
CA PHE A 235 20.85 18.03 6.60
C PHE A 235 20.24 19.42 6.80
N ARG A 236 20.05 19.84 8.06
CA ARG A 236 19.52 21.17 8.43
C ARG A 236 20.38 22.34 7.89
N ARG A 237 21.70 22.16 7.87
CA ARG A 237 22.65 23.15 7.31
C ARG A 237 22.64 23.21 5.77
N THR A 238 22.11 22.18 5.11
CA THR A 238 21.94 22.13 3.65
C THR A 238 20.62 22.79 3.22
N GLU A 239 19.56 22.64 4.02
CA GLU A 239 18.31 23.41 3.89
C GLU A 239 18.54 24.92 4.10
N ASP A 240 19.30 25.33 5.12
CA ASP A 240 19.60 26.75 5.37
C ASP A 240 20.34 27.44 4.21
N ARG A 241 21.18 26.70 3.46
CA ARG A 241 21.90 27.22 2.28
C ARG A 241 21.04 27.29 1.01
N LEU A 242 20.01 26.44 0.89
CA LEU A 242 19.03 26.50 -0.19
C LEU A 242 18.03 27.63 0.02
N VAL A 243 17.68 27.94 1.27
CA VAL A 243 16.78 29.06 1.63
C VAL A 243 17.47 30.42 1.50
N THR A 244 18.81 30.49 1.64
CA THR A 244 19.57 31.75 1.58
C THR A 244 20.09 32.14 0.19
N GLY A 245 19.83 31.34 -0.85
CA GLY A 245 20.08 31.74 -2.24
C GLY A 245 21.56 31.85 -2.62
N ASP A 246 22.40 30.91 -2.17
CA ASP A 246 23.83 30.88 -2.49
C ASP A 246 24.03 30.38 -3.95
N GLU A 247 24.23 31.32 -4.90
CA GLU A 247 24.22 31.05 -6.35
C GLU A 247 25.29 30.03 -6.81
N ASP A 248 26.43 29.95 -6.10
CA ASP A 248 27.50 29.00 -6.40
C ASP A 248 27.07 27.53 -6.16
N PHE A 249 26.14 27.30 -5.23
CA PHE A 249 25.61 25.97 -4.92
C PHE A 249 24.53 25.53 -5.93
N ILE A 250 23.67 26.47 -6.36
CA ILE A 250 22.64 26.23 -7.38
C ILE A 250 23.29 25.88 -8.72
N GLN A 251 24.39 26.53 -9.08
CA GLN A 251 25.09 26.26 -10.34
C GLN A 251 25.78 24.90 -10.36
N SER A 252 26.27 24.40 -9.21
CA SER A 252 26.83 23.05 -9.08
C SER A 252 25.77 21.93 -9.19
N CYS A 253 24.52 22.18 -8.78
CA CYS A 253 23.41 21.23 -8.96
C CYS A 253 22.97 21.10 -10.43
N ASN A 254 23.02 22.19 -11.20
CA ASN A 254 22.69 22.14 -12.64
C ASN A 254 23.71 21.35 -13.48
N LEU A 255 24.97 21.28 -13.06
CA LEU A 255 26.03 20.52 -13.74
C LEU A 255 25.94 19.00 -13.51
N THR A 256 25.22 18.54 -12.48
CA THR A 256 25.05 17.12 -12.16
C THR A 256 23.71 16.53 -12.63
N GLY A 257 22.88 17.32 -13.35
CA GLY A 257 21.63 16.83 -13.94
C GLY A 257 20.52 16.51 -12.93
N ILE A 258 20.68 16.91 -11.67
CA ILE A 258 19.63 16.79 -10.65
C ILE A 258 18.68 17.96 -10.84
N LYS A 259 17.60 17.77 -11.60
CA LYS A 259 16.46 18.69 -11.57
C LYS A 259 15.81 18.61 -10.18
N CYS A 260 16.09 19.59 -9.33
CA CYS A 260 15.24 19.89 -8.18
C CYS A 260 13.88 20.35 -8.70
N VAL A 261 12.87 19.50 -8.57
CA VAL A 261 11.48 19.92 -8.69
C VAL A 261 11.04 20.33 -7.29
N ILE A 262 10.72 21.62 -7.15
CA ILE A 262 9.99 22.20 -6.02
C ILE A 262 8.60 21.57 -5.97
#